data_AF-A0A9D4FJF2-F1
#
_entry.id   AF-A0A9D4FJF2-F1
#
_cell.length_a   1.000
_cell.length_b   1.000
_cell.length_c   1.000
_cell.angle_alpha   90.00
_cell.angle_beta   90.00
_cell.angle_gamma   90.00
#
_symmetry.space_group_name_H-M   'P 1'
#
loop_
_entity.id
_entity.type
_entity.pdbx_description
1 polymer ?
#
loop_
_entity_poly.entity_id
_entity_poly.type
_entity_poly.pdbx_seq_one_letter_code
_entity_poly.pdbx_strand_id
1 'polypeptide(L)' 'MVLDPLEEDKDKYQKLYQNFRMKINDQKDGYDITYEEFLKPVVQMPEAEYIKCIRSSLAASKVFLKRFP' A
#
# COMPACT_ATOMS: atom_id res chain seq x y z
N MET A 1 10.92 8.81 2.98
CA MET A 1 9.58 9.39 3.18
C MET A 1 9.06 8.87 4.50
N VAL A 2 8.65 9.75 5.40
CA VAL A 2 8.04 9.35 6.68
C VAL A 2 6.53 9.25 6.46
N LEU A 3 5.92 8.17 6.93
CA LEU A 3 4.48 7.99 6.94
C LEU A 3 3.99 7.79 8.36
N ASP A 4 3.06 8.63 8.76
CA ASP A 4 2.36 8.52 10.05
C ASP A 4 1.10 7.65 9.91
N PRO A 5 0.64 7.03 11.02
CA PRO A 5 -0.63 6.32 11.05
C PRO A 5 -1.79 7.16 10.49
N LEU A 6 -2.78 6.48 9.93
CA LEU A 6 -3.99 7.13 9.46
C LEU A 6 -4.97 7.31 10.64
N GLU A 7 -5.39 8.55 10.89
CA GLU A 7 -6.34 8.89 11.96
C GLU A 7 -7.80 8.81 11.49
N GLU A 8 -8.09 9.25 10.26
CA GLU A 8 -9.43 9.27 9.67
C GLU A 8 -9.70 8.06 8.75
N ASP A 9 -10.95 7.60 8.68
CA ASP A 9 -11.38 6.48 7.81
C ASP A 9 -10.56 5.18 7.97
N LYS A 10 -9.93 4.98 9.12
CA LYS A 10 -8.99 3.89 9.36
C LYS A 10 -9.58 2.52 9.02
N ASP A 11 -10.81 2.25 9.48
CA ASP A 11 -11.47 0.95 9.25
C ASP A 11 -11.71 0.65 7.77
N LYS A 12 -12.11 1.67 6.99
CA LYS A 12 -12.32 1.55 5.54
C LYS A 12 -11.01 1.18 4.85
N TYR A 13 -9.97 1.96 5.10
CA TYR A 13 -8.67 1.77 4.46
C TYR A 13 -7.94 0.53 4.98
N GLN A 14 -8.21 0.09 6.20
CA GLN A 14 -7.67 -1.16 6.75
C GLN A 14 -8.29 -2.39 6.08
N LYS A 15 -9.60 -2.37 5.77
CA LYS A 15 -10.24 -3.43 4.96
C LYS A 15 -9.64 -3.49 3.56
N LEU A 16 -9.46 -2.33 2.90
CA LEU A 16 -8.81 -2.26 1.59
C LEU A 16 -7.36 -2.78 1.64
N TYR A 17 -6.63 -2.44 2.70
CA TYR A 17 -5.28 -2.95 2.94
C TYR A 17 -5.23 -4.47 3.00
N GLN A 18 -6.11 -5.10 3.78
CA GLN A 18 -6.16 -6.56 3.87
C GLN A 18 -6.49 -7.18 2.51
N ASN A 19 -7.42 -6.61 1.75
CA ASN A 19 -7.82 -7.12 0.44
C ASN A 19 -6.66 -7.13 -0.56
N PHE A 20 -5.94 -6.01 -0.74
CA PHE A 20 -4.84 -6.00 -1.70
C PHE A 20 -3.62 -6.79 -1.18
N ARG A 21 -3.39 -6.84 0.13
CA ARG A 21 -2.31 -7.64 0.73
C ARG A 21 -2.52 -9.13 0.45
N MET A 22 -3.75 -9.63 0.51
CA MET A 22 -4.06 -11.00 0.10
C MET A 22 -3.71 -11.24 -1.37
N LYS A 23 -4.12 -10.34 -2.27
CA LYS A 23 -3.78 -10.42 -3.70
C LYS A 23 -2.26 -10.46 -3.94
N ILE A 24 -1.49 -9.66 -3.21
CA ILE A 24 -0.02 -9.67 -3.28
C ILE A 24 0.54 -10.99 -2.73
N ASN A 25 -0.02 -11.53 -1.64
CA ASN A 25 0.47 -12.81 -1.10
C ASN A 25 0.14 -14.01 -2.00
N ASP A 26 -0.94 -13.94 -2.79
CA ASP A 26 -1.25 -14.95 -3.81
C ASP A 26 -0.25 -14.94 -4.97
N GLN A 27 0.42 -13.80 -5.18
CA GLN A 27 1.53 -13.62 -6.09
C GLN A 27 2.82 -14.12 -5.41
N LYS A 28 2.95 -15.46 -5.30
CA LYS A 28 4.01 -16.15 -4.54
C LYS A 28 5.42 -15.98 -5.11
N ASP A 29 5.51 -15.81 -6.42
CA ASP A 29 6.77 -15.58 -7.09
C ASP A 29 7.02 -14.08 -7.13
N GLY A 30 8.22 -13.62 -6.77
CA GLY A 30 8.55 -12.20 -6.92
C GLY A 30 8.41 -11.80 -8.39
N TYR A 31 7.71 -10.70 -8.67
CA TYR A 31 7.54 -10.19 -10.02
C TYR A 31 8.45 -8.98 -10.24
N ASP A 32 9.14 -8.95 -11.38
CA ASP A 32 9.86 -7.77 -11.84
C ASP A 32 8.88 -6.89 -12.63
N ILE A 33 8.27 -5.93 -11.94
CA ILE A 33 7.28 -5.01 -12.49
C ILE A 33 7.58 -3.58 -12.06
N THR A 34 7.19 -2.64 -12.91
CA THR A 34 7.26 -1.22 -12.57
C THR A 34 6.23 -0.86 -11.49
N TYR A 35 6.43 0.29 -10.86
CA TYR A 35 5.48 0.78 -9.85
C TYR A 35 4.08 1.06 -10.45
N GLU A 36 4.02 1.51 -11.70
CA GLU A 36 2.76 1.76 -12.41
C GLU A 36 2.01 0.46 -12.72
N GLU A 37 2.75 -0.58 -13.13
CA GLU A 37 2.25 -1.94 -13.31
C GLU A 37 1.92 -2.63 -11.98
N PHE A 38 2.43 -2.16 -10.85
CA PHE A 38 1.97 -2.62 -9.56
C PHE A 38 0.62 -1.98 -9.20
N LEU A 39 0.51 -0.66 -9.30
CA LEU A 39 -0.69 0.08 -8.87
C LEU A 39 -1.94 -0.27 -9.69
N LYS A 40 -1.82 -0.48 -11.00
CA LYS A 40 -2.98 -0.71 -11.88
C LYS A 40 -3.54 -2.14 -11.79
N PRO A 41 -2.83 -3.20 -12.24
CA PRO A 41 -3.38 -4.55 -12.26
C PRO A 41 -3.40 -5.24 -10.89
N VAL A 42 -2.43 -4.97 -9.99
CA VAL A 42 -2.32 -5.66 -8.69
C VAL A 42 -3.15 -4.96 -7.62
N VAL A 43 -2.83 -3.69 -7.35
CA VAL A 43 -3.49 -2.94 -6.28
C VAL A 43 -4.86 -2.40 -6.71
N GLN A 44 -5.02 -2.06 -8.00
CA GLN A 44 -6.26 -1.53 -8.59
C GLN A 44 -6.76 -0.26 -7.91
N MET A 45 -5.84 0.63 -7.50
CA MET A 45 -6.19 1.92 -6.90
C MET A 45 -5.14 2.98 -7.21
N PRO A 46 -5.50 4.28 -7.15
CA PRO A 46 -4.55 5.37 -7.25
C PRO A 46 -3.50 5.32 -6.14
N GLU A 47 -2.30 5.83 -6.42
CA GLU A 47 -1.21 5.93 -5.44
C GLU A 47 -1.65 6.58 -4.11
N ALA A 48 -2.43 7.66 -4.19
CA ALA A 48 -2.91 8.36 -3.00
C ALA A 48 -3.77 7.46 -2.09
N GLU A 49 -4.62 6.60 -2.67
CA GLU A 49 -5.42 5.66 -1.89
C GLU A 49 -4.59 4.50 -1.36
N TYR A 50 -3.63 4.03 -2.16
CA TYR A 50 -2.67 3.02 -1.74
C TYR A 50 -1.88 3.49 -0.52
N ILE A 51 -1.37 4.72 -0.53
CA ILE A 51 -0.66 5.31 0.61
C ILE A 51 -1.55 5.38 1.86
N LYS A 52 -2.84 5.75 1.71
CA LYS A 52 -3.78 5.73 2.85
C LYS A 52 -3.97 4.32 3.41
N CYS A 53 -4.05 3.30 2.57
CA CYS A 53 -4.10 1.91 3.01
C CYS A 53 -2.83 1.46 3.73
N ILE A 54 -1.64 1.89 3.27
CA ILE A 54 -0.39 1.62 3.99
C ILE A 54 -0.43 2.31 5.36
N ARG A 55 -0.80 3.59 5.41
CA ARG A 55 -0.88 4.37 6.67
C ARG A 55 -1.88 3.79 7.67
N SER A 56 -3.02 3.25 7.22
CA SER A 56 -4.01 2.62 8.11
C SER A 56 -3.48 1.35 8.78
N SER A 57 -2.50 0.68 8.16
CA SER A 57 -1.83 -0.51 8.70
C SER A 57 -0.73 -0.20 9.72
N LEU A 58 -0.31 1.07 9.85
CA LEU A 58 0.79 1.46 10.73
C LEU A 58 0.31 1.62 12.18
N ALA A 59 1.04 1.01 13.11
CA ALA A 59 0.87 1.22 14.54
C ALA A 59 1.61 2.48 15.06
N ALA A 60 2.66 2.89 14.35
CA ALA A 60 3.47 4.07 14.65
C ALA A 60 4.09 4.61 13.36
N SER A 61 4.61 5.83 13.40
CA SER A 61 5.29 6.48 12.28
C SER A 61 6.44 5.62 11.79
N LYS A 62 6.56 5.46 10.46
CA LYS A 62 7.56 4.60 9.85
C LYS A 62 8.27 5.29 8.70
N VAL A 63 9.58 5.07 8.62
CA VAL A 63 10.42 5.57 7.54
C VAL A 63 10.38 4.57 6.38
N PHE A 64 9.98 5.04 5.21
CA PHE A 64 10.03 4.32 3.95
C PHE A 64 11.13 4.88 3.06
N LEU A 65 11.75 3.99 2.27
CA LEU A 65 12.67 4.41 1.22
C LEU A 65 11.90 5.27 0.22
N LYS A 66 12.34 6.51 0.04
CA LYS A 66 11.82 7.35 -1.04
C LYS A 66 12.50 6.87 -2.31
N ARG A 67 11.74 6.23 -3.20
CA ARG A 67 12.22 5.98 -4.55
C ARG A 67 12.33 7.34 -5.23
N PHE A 68 13.55 7.78 -5.50
CA PHE A 68 13.81 8.76 -6.54
C PHE A 68 14.00 7.98 -7.85
N PRO A 69 13.57 8.50 -9.01
CA PRO A 69 14.08 8.00 -10.28
C PRO A 69 15.60 8.15 -10.32
#